data_AF-A0A957PYG3-F1
#
_entry.id   AF-A0A957PYG3-F1
#
_cell.length_a   1.000
_cell.length_b   1.000
_cell.length_c   1.000
_cell.angle_alpha   90.00
_cell.angle_beta   90.00
_cell.angle_gamma   90.00
#
_symmetry.space_group_name_H-M   'P 1'
#
loop_
_entity.id
_entity.type
_entity.pdbx_description
1 polymer ?
#
loop_
_entity_poly.entity_id
_entity_poly.type
_entity_poly.pdbx_seq_one_letter_code
_entity_poly.pdbx_strand_id
1 'polypeptide(L)'
;MAKKSRMQEAKNALNAPAASTPAWDAQFQGQVPAPAEKSVPRYKRKTYLLTDELVDRMASLSRTHKVGVNDLARYLIDHAISAAEAGDLDIPIKVEEVEEVPGRVVIKNVIDVYT
;
A
#
# COMPACT_ATOMS: atom_id res chain seq x y z
N MET A 1 9.26 -68.80 -32.70
CA MET A 1 9.61 -67.77 -31.69
C MET A 1 9.11 -66.42 -32.19
N ALA A 2 8.39 -65.62 -31.38
CA ALA A 2 8.12 -64.16 -31.56
C ALA A 2 6.78 -63.62 -30.98
N LYS A 3 6.01 -64.37 -30.17
CA LYS A 3 4.75 -63.84 -29.58
C LYS A 3 4.79 -63.43 -28.11
N LYS A 4 5.90 -63.65 -27.39
CA LYS A 4 6.03 -63.30 -25.95
C LYS A 4 6.63 -61.91 -25.68
N SER A 5 7.21 -61.23 -26.68
CA SER A 5 7.92 -59.96 -26.50
C SER A 5 6.99 -58.74 -26.35
N ARG A 6 5.91 -58.69 -27.14
CA ARG A 6 5.02 -57.51 -27.20
C ARG A 6 4.16 -57.33 -25.94
N MET A 7 3.94 -58.41 -25.19
CA MET A 7 3.15 -58.41 -23.97
C MET A 7 3.97 -57.97 -22.73
N GLN A 8 5.30 -58.04 -22.80
CA GLN A 8 6.19 -57.54 -21.74
C GLN A 8 6.49 -56.05 -21.89
N GLU A 9 6.60 -55.52 -23.11
CA GLU A 9 6.72 -54.08 -23.35
C GLU A 9 5.49 -53.30 -22.88
N ALA A 10 4.29 -53.85 -23.07
CA ALA A 10 3.05 -53.22 -22.60
C ALA A 10 2.97 -53.11 -21.06
N LYS A 11 3.57 -54.07 -20.33
CA LYS A 11 3.57 -54.05 -18.86
C LYS A 11 4.60 -53.07 -18.28
N ASN A 12 5.71 -52.83 -18.98
CA ASN A 12 6.72 -51.85 -18.53
C ASN A 12 6.30 -50.40 -18.82
N ALA A 13 5.47 -50.14 -19.85
CA ALA A 13 4.92 -48.81 -20.11
C ALA A 13 3.89 -48.35 -19.05
N LEU A 14 3.27 -49.30 -18.34
CA LEU A 14 2.28 -49.04 -17.28
C LEU A 14 2.92 -48.71 -15.91
N ASN A 15 4.24 -48.85 -15.78
CA ASN A 15 4.97 -48.62 -14.52
C ASN A 15 5.89 -47.39 -14.57
N ALA A 16 5.73 -46.51 -15.57
CA ALA A 16 6.37 -45.21 -15.55
C ALA A 16 5.74 -44.36 -14.43
N PRO A 17 6.53 -43.75 -13.52
CA PRO A 17 5.98 -42.84 -12.52
C PRO A 17 5.30 -41.69 -13.26
N ALA A 18 4.01 -41.53 -13.04
CA ALA A 18 3.20 -40.51 -13.67
C ALA A 18 3.88 -39.15 -13.50
N ALA A 19 4.26 -38.58 -14.65
CA ALA A 19 4.69 -37.21 -14.77
C ALA A 19 3.62 -36.29 -14.13
N SER A 20 4.10 -35.42 -13.24
CA SER A 20 3.43 -34.23 -12.68
C SER A 20 1.90 -34.23 -12.76
N THR A 21 1.26 -34.54 -11.63
CA THR A 21 -0.16 -34.25 -11.43
C THR A 21 -0.43 -32.79 -11.85
N PRO A 22 -1.37 -32.53 -12.76
CA PRO A 22 -1.72 -31.17 -13.15
C PRO A 22 -2.12 -30.35 -11.92
N ALA A 23 -1.56 -29.14 -11.77
CA ALA A 23 -1.76 -28.29 -10.60
C ALA A 23 -3.24 -27.94 -10.30
N TRP A 24 -4.17 -28.21 -11.22
CA TRP A 24 -5.60 -28.02 -11.01
C TRP A 24 -6.20 -29.02 -10.00
N ASP A 25 -5.63 -30.23 -9.86
CA ASP A 25 -6.10 -31.24 -8.90
C ASP A 25 -5.82 -30.84 -7.44
N ALA A 26 -4.81 -29.99 -7.21
CA ALA A 26 -4.51 -29.46 -5.87
C ALA A 26 -5.59 -28.49 -5.35
N GLN A 27 -6.42 -27.93 -6.24
CA GLN A 27 -7.48 -26.98 -5.89
C GLN A 27 -8.67 -27.64 -5.17
N PHE A 28 -8.87 -28.96 -5.35
CA PHE A 28 -9.98 -29.70 -4.75
C PHE A 28 -9.62 -30.43 -3.45
N GLN A 29 -8.34 -30.46 -3.06
CA GLN A 29 -7.86 -31.16 -1.85
C GLN A 29 -8.02 -30.36 -0.56
N GLY A 30 -8.87 -29.32 -0.53
CA GLY A 30 -9.20 -28.62 0.71
C GLY A 30 -8.02 -27.91 1.39
N GLN A 31 -6.90 -27.72 0.68
CA GLN A 31 -5.89 -26.78 1.14
C GLN A 31 -6.48 -25.38 1.03
N VAL A 32 -7.00 -24.90 2.16
CA VAL A 32 -7.29 -23.48 2.34
C VAL A 32 -5.99 -22.75 2.01
N PRO A 33 -5.93 -21.95 0.95
CA PRO A 33 -4.72 -21.18 0.66
C PRO A 33 -4.40 -20.38 1.93
N ALA A 34 -3.15 -20.46 2.40
CA ALA A 34 -2.72 -19.63 3.52
C ALA A 34 -3.19 -18.20 3.22
N PRO A 35 -3.89 -17.54 4.17
CA PRO A 35 -4.41 -16.21 3.91
C PRO A 35 -3.22 -15.37 3.48
N ALA A 36 -3.27 -14.85 2.25
CA ALA A 36 -2.26 -13.92 1.80
C ALA A 36 -2.23 -12.82 2.84
N GLU A 37 -1.14 -12.69 3.60
CA GLU A 37 -0.84 -11.48 4.35
C GLU A 37 -0.61 -10.40 3.29
N LYS A 38 -1.71 -9.90 2.73
CA LYS A 38 -1.73 -8.56 2.20
C LYS A 38 -1.41 -7.73 3.41
N SER A 39 -0.20 -7.19 3.49
CA SER A 39 0.16 -6.18 4.46
C SER A 39 -0.71 -4.95 4.16
N VAL A 40 -1.98 -5.01 4.56
CA VAL A 40 -2.89 -3.89 4.43
C VAL A 40 -2.30 -2.80 5.31
N PRO A 41 -1.96 -1.63 4.75
CA PRO A 41 -1.40 -0.55 5.54
C PRO A 41 -2.36 -0.25 6.69
N ARG A 42 -1.86 -0.32 7.92
CA ARG A 42 -2.66 -0.09 9.11
C ARG A 42 -2.88 1.42 9.27
N TYR A 43 -4.10 1.88 9.00
CA TYR A 43 -4.46 3.27 9.22
C TYR A 43 -4.44 3.63 10.71
N LYS A 44 -3.89 4.80 11.02
CA LYS A 44 -3.98 5.45 12.34
C LYS A 44 -4.91 6.66 12.24
N ARG A 45 -5.73 6.88 13.28
CA ARG A 45 -6.61 8.04 13.36
C ARG A 45 -5.83 9.24 13.90
N LYS A 46 -5.96 10.38 13.22
CA LYS A 46 -5.49 11.69 13.69
C LYS A 46 -6.61 12.69 13.47
N THR A 47 -6.84 13.56 14.45
CA THR A 47 -7.83 14.62 14.38
C THR A 47 -7.10 15.93 14.13
N TYR A 48 -7.58 16.71 13.16
CA TYR A 48 -7.04 18.01 12.81
C TYR A 48 -8.09 19.08 13.06
N LEU A 49 -7.64 20.29 13.40
CA LEU A 49 -8.49 21.47 13.36
C LEU A 49 -8.43 22.03 11.94
N LEU A 50 -9.58 22.17 11.30
CA LEU A 50 -9.73 22.69 9.94
C LEU A 50 -10.70 23.86 9.99
N THR A 51 -10.53 24.83 9.11
CA THR A 51 -11.51 25.92 8.94
C THR A 51 -12.77 25.39 8.25
N ASP A 52 -13.91 26.03 8.50
CA ASP A 52 -15.18 25.67 7.85
C ASP A 52 -15.06 25.74 6.33
N GLU A 53 -14.39 26.77 5.80
CA GLU A 53 -14.13 26.93 4.38
C GLU A 53 -13.35 25.73 3.79
N LEU A 54 -12.34 25.24 4.49
CA LEU A 54 -11.56 24.09 4.03
C LEU A 54 -12.38 22.80 4.04
N VAL A 55 -13.22 22.62 5.06
CA VAL A 55 -14.15 21.49 5.15
C VAL A 55 -15.14 21.52 4.00
N ASP A 56 -15.74 22.68 3.70
CA ASP A 56 -16.68 22.85 2.60
C ASP A 56 -16.03 22.63 1.23
N ARG A 57 -14.82 23.14 1.05
CA ARG A 57 -14.04 22.93 -0.18
C ARG A 57 -13.71 21.45 -0.38
N MET A 58 -13.29 20.74 0.67
CA MET A 58 -13.06 19.30 0.62
C MET A 58 -14.34 18.52 0.30
N ALA A 59 -15.48 18.90 0.91
CA ALA A 59 -16.76 18.29 0.64
C ALA A 59 -17.18 18.47 -0.83
N SER A 60 -17.02 19.68 -1.37
CA SER A 60 -17.31 19.99 -2.78
C SER A 60 -16.44 19.18 -3.75
N LEU A 61 -15.13 19.12 -3.50
CA LEU A 61 -14.21 18.31 -4.30
C LEU A 61 -14.57 16.82 -4.25
N SER A 62 -14.90 16.30 -3.07
CA SER A 62 -15.29 14.89 -2.91
C SER A 62 -16.52 14.53 -3.72
N ARG A 63 -17.53 15.42 -3.77
CA ARG A 63 -18.75 15.24 -4.57
C ARG A 63 -18.45 15.31 -6.07
N THR A 64 -17.62 16.27 -6.48
CA THR A 64 -17.22 16.47 -7.88
C THR A 64 -16.50 15.23 -8.43
N HIS A 65 -15.58 14.67 -7.64
CA HIS A 65 -14.79 13.50 -8.03
C HIS A 65 -15.41 12.16 -7.63
N LYS A 66 -16.57 12.17 -6.96
CA LYS A 66 -17.30 10.98 -6.46
C LYS A 66 -16.43 10.05 -5.60
N VAL A 67 -15.65 10.65 -4.70
CA VAL A 67 -14.77 9.93 -3.76
C VAL A 67 -15.19 10.21 -2.32
N GLY A 68 -14.83 9.31 -1.40
CA GLY A 68 -15.03 9.54 0.03
C GLY A 68 -14.16 10.69 0.53
N VAL A 69 -14.68 11.54 1.42
CA VAL A 69 -13.93 12.68 1.99
C VAL A 69 -12.61 12.24 2.63
N ASN A 70 -12.62 11.12 3.35
CA ASN A 70 -11.40 10.59 3.99
C ASN A 70 -10.38 10.07 2.98
N ASP A 71 -10.82 9.48 1.87
CA ASP A 71 -9.90 8.99 0.83
C ASP A 71 -9.29 10.16 0.06
N LEU A 72 -10.10 11.19 -0.23
CA LEU A 72 -9.61 12.45 -0.78
C LEU A 72 -8.59 13.11 0.17
N ALA A 73 -8.89 13.17 1.47
CA ALA A 73 -7.97 13.74 2.45
C ALA A 73 -6.63 12.99 2.48
N ARG A 74 -6.66 11.64 2.47
CA ARG A 74 -5.44 10.82 2.40
C ARG A 74 -4.65 11.11 1.14
N TYR A 75 -5.31 11.13 -0.02
CA TYR A 75 -4.67 11.42 -1.30
C TYR A 75 -4.01 12.82 -1.30
N LEU A 76 -4.72 13.85 -0.85
CA LEU A 76 -4.20 15.21 -0.84
C LEU A 76 -3.01 15.38 0.12
N ILE A 77 -3.07 14.73 1.29
CA ILE A 77 -1.96 14.74 2.25
C ILE A 77 -0.73 14.03 1.66
N ASP A 78 -0.91 12.83 1.11
CA ASP A 78 0.17 12.03 0.51
C ASP A 78 0.82 12.76 -0.68
N HIS A 79 -0.02 13.36 -1.53
CA HIS A 79 0.42 14.17 -2.66
C HIS A 79 1.20 15.42 -2.21
N ALA A 80 0.72 16.14 -1.18
CA ALA A 80 1.41 17.32 -0.67
C ALA A 80 2.77 16.96 -0.04
N ILE A 81 2.85 15.83 0.69
CA ILE A 81 4.11 15.33 1.23
C ILE A 81 5.08 14.99 0.10
N SER A 82 4.61 14.23 -0.91
CA SER A 82 5.44 13.83 -2.05
C SER A 82 5.95 15.05 -2.83
N ALA A 83 5.11 16.07 -3.03
CA ALA A 83 5.50 17.31 -3.69
C ALA A 83 6.54 18.09 -2.86
N ALA A 84 6.40 18.13 -1.54
CA ALA A 84 7.39 18.76 -0.66
C ALA A 84 8.73 18.01 -0.67
N GLU A 85 8.70 16.67 -0.64
CA GLU A 85 9.91 15.84 -0.74
C GLU A 85 10.61 15.98 -2.10
N ALA A 86 9.85 16.18 -3.17
CA ALA A 86 10.37 16.46 -4.51
C ALA A 86 10.91 17.89 -4.66
N GLY A 87 10.59 18.81 -3.75
CA GLY A 87 10.91 20.23 -3.84
C GLY A 87 9.95 21.05 -4.72
N ASP A 88 8.83 20.47 -5.12
CA ASP A 88 7.78 21.13 -5.92
C ASP A 88 6.83 21.97 -5.05
N LEU A 89 6.80 21.72 -3.75
CA LEU A 89 6.02 22.47 -2.76
C LEU A 89 6.94 22.99 -1.66
N ASP A 90 7.12 24.31 -1.61
CA ASP A 90 7.84 24.95 -0.52
C ASP A 90 6.95 25.08 0.72
N ILE A 91 7.49 24.76 1.90
CA ILE A 91 6.77 24.87 3.17
C ILE A 91 7.16 26.20 3.80
N PRO A 92 6.21 27.15 4.00
CA PRO A 92 6.52 28.46 4.54
C PRO A 92 6.87 28.36 6.02
N ILE A 93 8.16 28.18 6.30
CA ILE A 93 8.70 28.11 7.66
C ILE A 93 9.16 29.52 8.08
N LYS A 94 8.57 30.04 9.15
CA LYS A 94 9.16 31.14 9.92
C LYS A 94 10.03 30.54 11.02
N VAL A 95 11.28 30.97 11.07
CA VAL A 95 12.17 30.67 12.20
C VAL A 95 11.83 31.68 13.29
N GLU A 96 11.15 31.24 14.35
CA GLU A 96 11.01 32.04 15.57
C GLU A 96 12.28 31.86 16.42
N GLU A 97 12.70 32.96 17.04
CA GLU A 97 14.03 33.26 17.56
C GLU A 97 14.70 32.11 18.35
N VAL A 98 16.01 31.98 18.14
CA VAL A 98 16.89 31.05 18.85
C VAL A 98 17.05 31.52 20.29
N GLU A 99 16.48 30.77 21.23
CA GLU A 99 16.79 30.96 22.64
C GLU A 99 18.17 30.32 22.89
N GLU A 100 19.23 31.14 22.96
CA GLU A 100 20.56 30.68 23.38
C GLU A 100 20.54 30.34 24.87
N VAL A 101 20.18 29.10 25.18
CA VAL A 101 20.49 28.51 26.49
C VAL A 101 21.98 28.18 26.47
N PRO A 102 22.79 28.56 27.48
CA PRO A 102 24.23 28.29 27.45
C PRO A 102 24.50 26.80 27.21
N GLY A 103 25.04 26.49 26.02
CA GLY A 103 25.38 25.13 25.56
C GLY A 103 24.38 24.43 24.64
N ARG A 104 23.21 25.02 24.30
CA ARG A 104 22.24 24.45 23.34
C ARG A 104 21.52 25.51 22.51
N VAL A 105 21.55 25.35 21.19
CA VAL A 105 20.73 26.11 20.23
C VAL A 105 19.40 25.36 20.05
N VAL A 106 18.28 25.99 20.38
CA VAL A 106 16.93 25.45 20.08
C VAL A 106 16.32 26.28 18.97
N ILE A 107 16.10 25.64 17.81
CA ILE A 107 15.44 26.27 16.67
C ILE A 107 13.95 25.91 16.73
N LYS A 108 13.07 26.92 16.85
CA LYS A 108 11.61 26.74 16.75
C LYS A 108 11.14 27.14 15.37
N ASN A 109 10.83 26.15 14.54
CA ASN A 109 10.24 26.37 13.21
C ASN A 109 8.72 26.40 13.35
N VAL A 110 8.10 27.52 12.94
CA VAL A 110 6.64 27.70 12.92
C VAL A 110 6.19 27.80 11.46
N ILE A 111 5.19 27.02 11.07
CA ILE A 111 4.60 27.11 9.73
C ILE A 111 3.67 28.31 9.71
N ASP A 112 3.89 29.24 8.79
CA ASP A 112 2.98 30.36 8.58
C ASP A 112 1.86 29.95 7.62
N VAL A 113 0.66 29.78 8.15
CA VAL A 113 -0.50 29.29 7.38
C VAL A 113 -1.35 30.46 6.85
N TYR A 114 -0.99 31.72 7.16
CA TYR A 114 -1.79 32.89 6.82
C TYR A 114 -0.94 33.99 6.18
N THR A 115 -0.75 33.90 4.86
CA THR A 115 -0.31 35.03 4.02
C THR A 115 -1.30 35.24 2.88
#